data_AF-A0A924EWU7-F1
#
_entry.id   AF-A0A924EWU7-F1
#
_cell.length_a   1.000
_cell.length_b   1.000
_cell.length_c   1.000
_cell.angle_alpha   90.00
_cell.angle_beta   90.00
_cell.angle_gamma   90.00
#
_symmetry.space_group_name_H-M   'P 1'
#
loop_
_entity.id
_entity.type
_entity.pdbx_description
1 polymer ?
#
loop_
_entity_poly.entity_id
_entity_poly.type
_entity_poly.pdbx_seq_one_letter_code
_entity_poly.pdbx_strand_id
1 'polypeptide(L)' 'DRWVTVRSANKDPDFRNQAKVSKEEFERLVRNVYKVLLTRGMVGTVITSVDPETQAMLESLLQGHRTARLPLVDASV' A
#
# COMPACT_ATOMS: atom_id res chain seq x y z
N ASP A 1 14.10 -5.07 -3.64
CA ASP A 1 12.65 -4.87 -3.77
C ASP A 1 12.31 -3.41 -4.00
N ARG A 2 11.55 -3.10 -5.06
CA ARG A 2 11.10 -1.74 -5.35
C ARG A 2 9.62 -1.76 -5.75
N TRP A 3 8.93 -0.67 -5.46
CA TRP A 3 7.58 -0.46 -5.96
C TRP A 3 7.60 -0.09 -7.44
N VAL A 4 6.87 -0.85 -8.26
CA VAL A 4 6.74 -0.62 -9.70
C VAL A 4 5.27 -0.39 -10.03
N THR A 5 4.98 0.63 -10.82
CA THR A 5 3.61 0.89 -11.25
C THR A 5 3.27 0.13 -12.53
N VAL A 6 2.05 -0.43 -12.59
CA VAL A 6 1.55 -1.18 -13.75
C VAL A 6 0.33 -0.44 -14.31
N ARG A 7 0.56 0.48 -15.26
CA ARG A 7 -0.51 1.32 -15.81
C ARG A 7 -1.65 0.53 -16.43
N SER A 8 -1.34 -0.54 -17.15
CA SER A 8 -2.35 -1.38 -17.82
C SER A 8 -3.35 -2.02 -16.85
N ALA A 9 -2.95 -2.21 -15.59
CA ALA A 9 -3.82 -2.75 -14.55
C ALA A 9 -4.76 -1.69 -13.93
N ASN A 10 -4.51 -0.40 -14.16
CA ASN A 10 -5.32 0.68 -13.60
C ASN A 10 -6.73 0.69 -14.24
N LYS A 11 -7.78 0.84 -13.44
CA LYS A 11 -9.16 0.84 -13.93
C LYS A 11 -9.68 2.23 -14.32
N ASP A 12 -9.02 3.29 -13.85
CA ASP A 12 -9.32 4.67 -14.22
C ASP A 12 -8.98 4.90 -15.72
N PRO A 13 -9.95 5.31 -16.56
CA PRO A 13 -9.73 5.54 -17.99
C PRO A 13 -8.72 6.65 -18.31
N ASP A 14 -8.70 7.72 -17.52
CA ASP A 14 -7.80 8.85 -17.74
C ASP A 14 -6.37 8.47 -17.40
N PHE A 15 -6.17 7.71 -16.32
CA PHE A 15 -4.86 7.18 -15.93
C PHE A 15 -4.35 6.10 -16.89
N ARG A 16 -5.21 5.42 -17.65
CA ARG A 16 -4.77 4.49 -18.71
C ARG A 16 -4.33 5.21 -19.97
N ASN A 17 -4.84 6.41 -20.24
CA ASN A 17 -4.57 7.14 -21.46
C ASN A 17 -3.20 7.85 -21.40
N GLN A 18 -2.24 7.37 -22.20
CA GLN A 18 -0.89 7.91 -22.26
C GLN A 18 -0.82 9.33 -22.87
N ALA A 19 -1.78 9.69 -23.71
CA ALA A 19 -1.85 11.03 -24.29
C ALA A 19 -2.38 12.07 -23.29
N LYS A 20 -3.15 11.64 -22.29
CA LYS A 20 -3.67 12.52 -21.23
C LYS A 20 -2.73 12.63 -20.04
N VAL A 21 -2.10 11.52 -19.66
CA VAL A 21 -1.24 11.45 -18.47
C VAL A 21 0.08 10.80 -18.87
N SER A 22 1.16 11.58 -18.86
CA SER A 22 2.51 11.07 -19.13
C SER A 22 2.93 10.00 -18.13
N LYS A 23 3.99 9.24 -18.44
CA LYS A 23 4.50 8.19 -17.56
C LYS A 23 4.89 8.74 -16.19
N GLU A 24 5.61 9.85 -16.18
CA GLU A 24 6.12 10.52 -14.98
C GLU A 24 4.97 11.08 -14.13
N GLU A 25 3.94 11.63 -14.77
CA GLU A 25 2.74 12.10 -14.09
C GLU A 25 1.95 10.95 -13.47
N PHE A 26 1.77 9.84 -14.18
CA PHE A 26 1.07 8.67 -13.64
C PHE A 26 1.79 8.10 -12.42
N GLU A 27 3.11 7.93 -12.52
CA GLU A 27 3.97 7.49 -11.42
C GLU A 27 3.80 8.39 -10.18
N ARG A 28 3.75 9.72 -10.37
CA ARG A 28 3.52 10.67 -9.29
C ARG A 28 2.10 10.60 -8.73
N LEU A 29 1.08 10.63 -9.59
CA LEU A 29 -0.32 10.69 -9.21
C LEU A 29 -0.77 9.42 -8.49
N VAL A 30 -0.36 8.24 -8.97
CA VAL A 30 -0.74 6.97 -8.34
C VAL A 30 -0.19 6.86 -6.91
N ARG A 31 1.05 7.34 -6.67
CA ARG A 31 1.61 7.42 -5.31
C ARG A 31 0.85 8.40 -4.43
N ASN A 32 0.41 9.53 -4.97
CA ASN A 32 -0.41 10.48 -4.22
C ASN A 32 -1.76 9.88 -3.81
N VAL A 33 -2.42 9.12 -4.69
CA VAL A 33 -3.68 8.42 -4.37
C VAL A 33 -3.47 7.47 -3.19
N TYR A 34 -2.44 6.62 -3.24
CA TYR A 34 -2.15 5.70 -2.15
C TYR A 34 -1.76 6.43 -0.87
N LYS A 35 -0.95 7.49 -0.95
CA LYS A 35 -0.62 8.34 0.21
C LYS A 35 -1.89 8.90 0.86
N VAL A 36 -2.83 9.41 0.07
CA VAL A 36 -4.11 9.91 0.58
C VAL A 36 -4.91 8.80 1.25
N LEU A 37 -5.05 7.63 0.62
CA LEU A 37 -5.77 6.49 1.21
C LEU A 37 -5.14 6.05 2.54
N LEU A 38 -3.82 5.95 2.59
CA LEU A 38 -3.05 5.54 3.76
C LEU A 38 -3.11 6.56 4.90
N THR A 39 -3.16 7.86 4.59
CA THR A 39 -3.13 8.93 5.61
C THR A 39 -4.51 9.42 6.01
N ARG A 40 -5.54 9.19 5.20
CA ARG A 40 -6.95 9.48 5.52
C ARG A 40 -7.71 8.28 6.06
N GLY A 41 -7.15 7.08 5.93
CA GLY A 41 -7.66 5.92 6.64
C GLY A 41 -7.59 6.18 8.15
N MET A 42 -8.74 6.43 8.76
CA MET A 42 -8.86 6.45 10.22
C MET A 42 -8.60 5.03 10.78
N VAL A 43 -8.57 4.90 12.10
CA VAL A 43 -8.50 3.60 12.79
C VAL A 43 -9.48 2.61 12.15
N GLY A 44 -8.99 1.43 11.76
CA GLY A 44 -9.80 0.35 11.17
C GLY A 44 -9.75 0.21 9.65
N THR A 45 -8.86 0.90 8.95
CA THR A 45 -8.69 0.74 7.49
C THR A 45 -7.88 -0.52 7.16
N VAL A 46 -8.38 -1.33 6.21
CA VAL A 46 -7.70 -2.53 5.71
C VAL A 46 -7.27 -2.30 4.26
N ILE A 47 -6.00 -2.60 3.96
CA ILE A 47 -5.46 -2.56 2.60
C ILE A 47 -5.20 -4.00 2.17
N THR A 48 -5.72 -4.36 1.00
CA THR A 48 -5.54 -5.68 0.39
C THR A 48 -5.12 -5.51 -1.06
N SER A 49 -4.30 -6.43 -1.54
CA SER A 49 -3.93 -6.53 -2.95
C SER A 49 -4.40 -7.87 -3.51
N VAL A 50 -4.98 -7.83 -4.71
CA VAL A 50 -5.31 -9.04 -5.49
C VAL A 50 -4.09 -9.65 -6.18
N ASP A 51 -3.00 -8.88 -6.26
CA ASP A 51 -1.69 -9.37 -6.71
C ASP A 51 -0.93 -9.99 -5.52
N PRO A 52 -0.60 -11.29 -5.55
CA PRO A 52 0.05 -11.99 -4.43
C PRO A 52 1.43 -11.43 -4.07
N GLU A 53 2.23 -11.00 -5.06
CA GLU A 53 3.56 -10.42 -4.83
C GLU A 53 3.45 -9.12 -4.02
N THR A 54 2.55 -8.22 -4.45
CA THR A 54 2.25 -6.98 -3.74
C THR A 54 1.69 -7.24 -2.34
N GLN A 55 0.82 -8.23 -2.18
CA GLN A 55 0.25 -8.59 -0.88
C GLN A 55 1.34 -9.07 0.10
N ALA A 56 2.26 -9.93 -0.36
CA ALA A 56 3.39 -10.40 0.45
C ALA A 56 4.32 -9.24 0.87
N MET A 57 4.56 -8.28 -0.04
CA MET A 57 5.33 -7.08 0.29
C MET A 57 4.63 -6.27 1.39
N LEU A 58 3.34 -5.94 1.21
CA LEU A 58 2.55 -5.18 2.20
C LEU A 58 2.57 -5.86 3.58
N GLU A 59 2.42 -7.19 3.62
CA GLU A 59 2.52 -7.97 4.85
C GLU A 59 3.90 -7.88 5.51
N SER A 60 4.98 -7.90 4.71
CA SER A 60 6.36 -7.76 5.20
C SER A 60 6.60 -6.42 5.91
N LEU A 61 6.01 -5.33 5.42
CA LEU A 61 6.12 -4.00 6.03
C LEU A 61 5.47 -3.96 7.42
N LEU A 62 4.38 -4.68 7.62
CA LEU A 62 3.70 -4.75 8.92
C LEU A 62 4.50 -5.55 9.95
N GLN A 63 5.32 -6.52 9.51
CA GLN A 63 6.15 -7.31 10.43
C GLN A 63 7.26 -6.44 11.04
N GLY A 64 7.82 -5.51 10.26
CA GLY A 64 8.79 -4.52 10.75
C GLY A 64 8.20 -3.52 11.76
N HIS A 65 6.88 -3.29 11.74
CA HIS A 65 6.17 -2.44 12.71
C HIS A 65 5.61 -3.21 13.91
N ARG A 66 5.64 -4.55 13.92
CA ARG A 66 5.36 -5.36 15.12
C ARG A 66 6.54 -5.31 16.08
N THR A 67 6.88 -4.11 16.55
CA THR A 67 7.74 -3.94 17.72
C THR A 67 6.98 -4.47 18.94
N ALA A 68 7.44 -5.62 19.42
CA ALA A 68 7.25 -6.19 20.75
C ALA A 68 5.86 -6.01 21.38
N ARG A 69 4.95 -6.96 21.14
CA ARG A 69 3.99 -7.30 22.20
C ARG A 69 4.85 -7.83 23.36
N LEU A 70 5.04 -7.00 24.39
CA LEU A 70 5.70 -7.38 25.63
C LEU A 70 5.15 -8.76 26.08
N PRO A 71 6.00 -9.68 26.54
CA PRO A 71 5.48 -10.90 27.16
C PRO A 71 4.55 -10.44 28.29
N LEU A 72 3.31 -10.91 28.25
CA LEU A 72 2.42 -10.84 29.40
C LEU A 72 3.19 -11.54 30.52
N VAL A 73 3.72 -10.75 31.45
CA VAL A 73 4.25 -11.27 32.71
C VAL A 73 3.10 -12.01 33.36
N ASP A 74 3.24 -13.33 33.46
CA ASP A 74 2.37 -14.18 34.25
C ASP A 74 2.44 -13.65 35.68
N ALA A 75 1.39 -12.94 36.08
CA ALA A 75 1.14 -12.57 37.46
C ALA A 75 0.70 -13.85 38.19
N SER A 76 1.67 -14.70 38.49
CA SER A 76 1.49 -15.79 39.45
C SER A 76 1.61 -15.20 40.85
N VAL A 77 0.46 -15.04 41.50
CA VAL A 77 0.31 -14.86 42.95
C VAL A 77 0.61 -16.18 43.65
#